data_AF-A0A961THL6-F1
#
_entry.id   AF-A0A961THL6-F1
#
_cell.length_a   1.000
_cell.length_b   1.000
_cell.length_c   1.000
_cell.angle_alpha   90.00
_cell.angle_beta   90.00
_cell.angle_gamma   90.00
#
_symmetry.space_group_name_H-M   'P 1'
#
loop_
_entity.id
_entity.type
_entity.pdbx_description
1 polymer ?
#
loop_
_entity_poly.entity_id
_entity_poly.type
_entity_poly.pdbx_seq_one_letter_code
_entity_poly.pdbx_strand_id
1 'polypeptide(L)'
;MSLRIVGVDVGGTFTDVFVLDEAEGTASVAKVPTSRPDQSGGFLDGIGRQVDDLSKVAVVVHGTTAGTNALLERKGARTGVITTQGLRDVLEMRRRDRPRTWGLRGDFEPVVDRRDRIEVPERT
;
A
#
# COMPACT_ATOMS: atom_id res chain seq x y z
N MET A 1 -32.19 7.54 -5.66
CA MET A 1 -31.07 7.06 -4.82
C MET A 1 -29.95 8.06 -4.98
N SER A 2 -29.49 8.67 -3.89
CA SER A 2 -28.30 9.53 -3.94
C SER A 2 -27.10 8.59 -3.97
N LEU A 3 -26.37 8.55 -5.08
CA LEU A 3 -25.15 7.76 -5.21
C LEU A 3 -23.96 8.72 -5.14
N ARG A 4 -23.47 8.98 -3.93
CA ARG A 4 -22.15 9.62 -3.78
C ARG A 4 -21.08 8.55 -3.86
N ILE A 5 -20.11 8.76 -4.74
CA ILE A 5 -18.90 7.95 -4.86
C ILE A 5 -17.76 8.74 -4.23
N VAL A 6 -17.09 8.15 -3.25
CA VAL A 6 -15.99 8.79 -2.53
C VAL A 6 -14.69 8.08 -2.86
N GLY A 7 -13.72 8.80 -3.42
CA GLY A 7 -12.34 8.35 -3.55
C GLY A 7 -11.49 8.99 -2.45
N VAL A 8 -10.64 8.21 -1.79
CA VAL A 8 -9.69 8.70 -0.79
C VAL A 8 -8.30 8.24 -1.15
N ASP A 9 -7.32 9.14 -1.14
CA ASP A 9 -5.89 8.82 -1.22
C ASP A 9 -5.17 9.26 0.05
N VAL A 10 -4.79 8.30 0.88
CA VAL A 10 -4.04 8.53 2.11
C VAL A 10 -2.54 8.56 1.80
N GLY A 11 -1.99 9.77 1.72
CA GLY A 11 -0.57 10.04 1.57
C GLY A 11 0.19 10.08 2.90
N GLY A 12 1.51 10.29 2.82
CA GLY A 12 2.34 10.46 4.01
C GLY A 12 2.09 11.78 4.77
N THR A 13 1.75 12.85 4.04
CA THR A 13 1.59 14.21 4.61
C THR A 13 0.15 14.68 4.57
N PHE A 14 -0.56 14.41 3.48
CA PHE A 14 -1.95 14.78 3.28
C PHE A 14 -2.79 13.59 2.85
N THR A 15 -4.06 13.65 3.22
CA THR A 15 -5.13 12.79 2.72
C THR A 15 -5.98 13.61 1.77
N ASP A 16 -6.09 13.14 0.53
CA ASP A 16 -6.87 13.75 -0.53
C ASP A 16 -8.20 12.99 -0.66
N VAL A 17 -9.32 13.71 -0.73
CA VAL A 17 -10.67 13.15 -0.87
C VAL A 17 -11.32 13.76 -2.10
N PHE A 18 -11.91 12.90 -2.93
CA PHE A 18 -12.70 13.25 -4.09
C PHE A 18 -14.11 12.71 -3.91
N VAL A 19 -15.13 13.54 -4.13
CA VAL A 19 -16.54 13.14 -4.04
C VAL A 19 -17.20 13.43 -5.37
N LEU A 20 -17.82 12.41 -5.96
CA LEU A 20 -18.69 12.54 -7.13
C LEU A 20 -20.14 12.38 -6.67
N ASP A 21 -20.97 13.39 -6.92
CA ASP A 21 -22.42 13.28 -6.81
C ASP A 21 -22.98 12.90 -8.18
N GLU A 22 -23.32 11.63 -8.37
CA GLU A 22 -23.83 11.15 -9.66
C GLU A 22 -25.22 11.72 -10.00
N ALA A 23 -26.00 12.13 -8.99
CA ALA A 23 -27.34 12.66 -9.22
C ALA A 23 -27.29 14.09 -9.77
N GLU A 24 -26.36 14.91 -9.28
CA GLU A 24 -26.17 16.29 -9.72
C GLU A 24 -25.12 16.42 -10.85
N GLY A 25 -24.31 15.39 -11.07
CA GLY A 25 -23.19 15.43 -12.01
C GLY A 25 -22.06 16.35 -11.56
N THR A 26 -21.95 16.60 -10.25
CA THR A 26 -20.98 17.52 -9.65
C THR A 26 -19.88 16.75 -8.93
N ALA A 27 -18.71 17.38 -8.78
CA ALA A 27 -17.61 16.82 -8.03
C ALA A 27 -16.98 17.86 -7.10
N SER A 28 -16.51 17.40 -5.95
CA SER A 28 -15.79 18.23 -4.98
C SER A 28 -14.54 17.51 -4.46
N VAL A 29 -13.62 18.30 -3.90
CA VAL A 29 -12.37 17.80 -3.33
C VAL A 29 -12.12 18.39 -1.95
N ALA A 30 -11.54 17.58 -1.08
CA ALA A 30 -10.96 18.04 0.18
C ALA A 30 -9.52 17.53 0.32
N LYS A 31 -8.69 18.34 0.97
CA LYS A 31 -7.34 17.97 1.34
C LYS A 31 -7.16 18.27 2.82
N VAL A 32 -6.77 17.24 3.57
CA VAL A 32 -6.58 17.35 5.03
C VAL A 32 -5.22 16.78 5.40
N PRO A 33 -4.59 17.24 6.50
CA PRO A 33 -3.36 16.60 6.99
C PRO A 33 -3.58 15.12 7.30
N THR A 34 -2.64 14.26 6.92
CA THR A 34 -2.67 12.85 7.31
C THR A 34 -2.42 12.73 8.80
N SER A 35 -3.36 12.12 9.52
CA SER A 35 -3.20 11.83 10.95
C SER A 35 -2.18 10.71 11.18
N ARG A 36 -1.36 10.85 12.22
CA ARG A 36 -0.38 9.85 12.67
C ARG A 36 -0.45 9.70 14.19
N PRO A 37 -0.17 8.52 14.75
CA PRO A 37 0.19 7.27 14.07
C PRO A 37 -1.02 6.57 13.40
N ASP A 38 -2.24 6.98 13.74
CA ASP A 38 -3.47 6.46 13.15
C ASP A 38 -3.99 7.37 12.03
N GLN A 39 -4.04 6.83 10.81
CA GLN A 39 -4.48 7.53 9.62
C GLN A 39 -6.01 7.62 9.48
N SER A 40 -6.76 6.87 10.30
CA SER A 40 -8.23 6.87 10.27
C SER A 40 -8.82 8.26 10.53
N GLY A 41 -8.16 9.08 11.36
CA GLY A 41 -8.58 10.45 11.66
C GLY A 41 -8.63 11.35 10.43
N GLY A 42 -7.55 11.38 9.64
CA GLY A 42 -7.48 12.17 8.41
C GLY A 42 -8.43 11.65 7.34
N PHE A 43 -8.62 10.34 7.25
CA PHE A 43 -9.60 9.71 6.39
C PHE A 43 -11.04 10.19 6.71
N LEU A 44 -11.43 10.16 7.99
CA LEU A 44 -12.77 10.55 8.44
C LEU A 44 -13.00 12.07 8.34
N ASP A 45 -12.02 12.91 8.71
CA ASP A 45 -12.09 14.37 8.56
C ASP A 45 -12.23 14.76 7.09
N GLY A 46 -11.45 14.15 6.20
CA GLY A 46 -11.52 14.42 4.76
C GLY A 46 -12.90 14.16 4.17
N ILE A 47 -13.53 13.02 4.52
CA ILE A 47 -14.88 12.69 4.06
C ILE A 47 -15.90 13.64 4.69
N GLY A 48 -15.81 13.87 6.01
CA GLY A 48 -16.76 14.72 6.74
C GLY A 48 -16.79 16.19 6.29
N ARG A 49 -15.75 16.68 5.61
CA ARG A 49 -15.73 18.04 5.01
C ARG A 49 -16.54 18.18 3.73
N GLN A 50 -16.89 17.06 3.07
CA GLN A 50 -17.58 17.06 1.78
C GLN A 50 -18.90 16.28 1.82
N VAL A 51 -19.09 15.44 2.84
CA VAL A 51 -20.27 14.59 2.99
C VAL A 51 -20.81 14.70 4.41
N ASP A 52 -21.89 15.44 4.58
CA ASP A 52 -22.54 15.63 5.88
C ASP A 52 -23.34 14.41 6.34
N ASP A 53 -23.80 13.58 5.39
CA ASP A 53 -24.63 12.39 5.63
C ASP A 53 -24.05 11.17 4.90
N LEU A 54 -23.35 10.33 5.66
CA LEU A 54 -22.71 9.12 5.14
C LEU A 54 -23.69 8.08 4.61
N SER A 55 -24.98 8.14 4.97
CA SER A 55 -25.99 7.21 4.42
C SER A 55 -26.23 7.39 2.92
N LYS A 56 -25.79 8.53 2.36
CA LYS A 56 -25.85 8.84 0.92
C LYS A 56 -24.61 8.39 0.15
N VAL A 57 -23.61 7.83 0.83
CA VAL A 57 -22.41 7.29 0.19
C VAL A 57 -22.70 5.87 -0.27
N ALA A 58 -22.59 5.64 -1.58
CA ALA A 58 -22.80 4.33 -2.17
C ALA A 58 -21.52 3.48 -2.12
N VAL A 59 -20.36 4.12 -2.30
CA VAL A 59 -19.06 3.43 -2.30
C VAL A 59 -17.95 4.35 -1.81
N VAL A 60 -17.00 3.74 -1.10
CA VAL A 60 -15.73 4.39 -0.74
C VAL A 60 -14.59 3.58 -1.35
N VAL A 61 -13.80 4.24 -2.20
CA VAL A 61 -12.58 3.69 -2.81
C VAL A 61 -11.39 4.25 -2.05
N HIS A 62 -10.71 3.39 -1.28
CA HIS A 62 -9.58 3.78 -0.45
C HIS A 62 -8.25 3.38 -1.12
N GLY A 63 -7.51 4.38 -1.59
CA GLY A 63 -6.11 4.30 -1.96
C GLY A 63 -5.21 4.78 -0.83
N THR A 64 -4.07 4.12 -0.63
CA THR A 64 -3.07 4.55 0.36
C THR A 64 -1.67 4.23 -0.10
N THR A 65 -0.74 5.10 0.27
CA THR A 65 0.70 4.88 0.07
C THR A 65 1.37 4.18 1.25
N ALA A 66 0.64 3.88 2.32
CA ALA A 66 1.20 3.30 3.55
C ALA A 66 1.93 1.97 3.29
N GLY A 67 1.32 1.06 2.52
CA GLY A 67 1.93 -0.25 2.20
C GLY A 67 3.20 -0.12 1.35
N THR A 68 3.16 0.73 0.32
CA THR A 68 4.32 0.99 -0.54
C THR A 68 5.46 1.64 0.23
N ASN A 69 5.16 2.63 1.08
CA ASN A 69 6.17 3.27 1.92
C ASN A 69 6.75 2.31 2.96
N ALA A 70 5.94 1.44 3.56
CA ALA A 70 6.44 0.41 4.46
C ALA A 70 7.44 -0.54 3.77
N LEU A 71 7.19 -0.90 2.51
CA LEU A 71 8.11 -1.72 1.70
C LEU A 71 9.40 -0.95 1.35
N LEU A 72 9.28 0.27 0.85
CA LEU A 72 10.43 1.10 0.45
C LEU A 72 11.33 1.46 1.65
N GLU A 73 10.72 1.77 2.79
CA GLU A 73 11.42 2.11 4.03
C GLU A 73 11.84 0.87 4.84
N ARG A 74 11.51 -0.34 4.38
CA ARG A 74 11.75 -1.61 5.09
C ARG A 74 11.18 -1.65 6.51
N LYS A 75 10.03 -1.01 6.72
CA LYS A 75 9.31 -0.95 8.01
C LYS A 75 8.21 -2.00 8.11
N GLY A 76 8.47 -3.20 7.58
CA GLY A 76 7.56 -4.34 7.68
C GLY A 76 7.69 -5.08 9.01
N ALA A 77 6.82 -6.08 9.20
CA ALA A 77 6.95 -7.01 10.32
C ALA A 77 8.19 -7.91 10.15
N ARG A 78 8.76 -8.39 11.26
CA ARG A 78 9.80 -9.41 11.22
C ARG A 78 9.25 -10.67 10.55
N THR A 79 9.87 -11.08 9.45
CA THR A 79 9.37 -12.11 8.55
C THR A 79 10.42 -13.21 8.38
N GLY A 80 9.98 -14.46 8.31
CA GLY A 80 10.82 -15.61 7.94
C GLY A 80 10.30 -16.30 6.68
N VAL A 81 11.15 -17.06 6.00
CA VAL A 81 10.77 -17.81 4.78
C VAL A 81 11.05 -19.29 4.97
N ILE A 82 10.09 -20.13 4.57
CA ILE A 82 10.27 -21.58 4.47
C ILE A 82 10.39 -21.94 2.99
N THR A 83 11.45 -22.66 2.63
CA THR A 83 11.74 -23.05 1.24
C THR A 83 12.02 -24.55 1.15
N THR A 84 11.90 -25.13 -0.05
CA THR A 84 12.41 -26.48 -0.30
C THR A 84 13.93 -26.52 -0.12
N GLN A 85 14.47 -27.64 0.35
CA GLN A 85 15.90 -27.84 0.53
C GLN A 85 16.70 -27.52 -0.75
N GLY A 86 17.76 -26.72 -0.59
CA GLY A 86 18.60 -26.20 -1.68
C GLY A 86 18.14 -24.86 -2.26
N LEU A 87 16.99 -24.31 -1.82
CA LEU A 87 16.38 -23.10 -2.38
C LEU A 87 16.36 -21.89 -1.44
N ARG A 88 17.03 -21.95 -0.28
CA ARG A 88 17.07 -20.82 0.67
C ARG A 88 17.60 -19.50 0.11
N ASP A 89 18.42 -19.56 -0.94
CA ASP A 89 19.14 -18.42 -1.54
C ASP A 89 18.47 -17.88 -2.82
N VAL A 90 17.23 -18.30 -3.11
CA VAL A 90 16.48 -17.85 -4.30
C VAL A 90 16.18 -16.34 -4.27
N LEU A 91 16.05 -15.73 -3.09
CA LEU A 91 15.79 -14.29 -2.98
C LEU A 91 16.96 -13.46 -3.52
N GLU A 92 18.20 -13.88 -3.28
CA GLU A 92 19.42 -13.26 -3.80
C GLU A 92 19.55 -13.47 -5.30
N MET A 93 19.20 -14.66 -5.78
CA MET A 93 19.28 -15.02 -7.20
C MET A 93 18.26 -14.26 -8.07
N ARG A 94 17.10 -13.92 -7.50
CA ARG A 94 15.98 -13.24 -8.17
C ARG A 94 15.58 -14.01 -9.45
N ARG A 95 14.95 -13.33 -10.41
CA ARG A 95 14.56 -13.90 -11.72
C ARG A 95 15.43 -13.38 -12.88
N ARG A 96 16.69 -13.03 -12.59
CA ARG A 96 17.58 -12.28 -13.53
C ARG A 96 17.03 -10.91 -13.93
N ASP A 97 16.22 -10.29 -13.09
CA ASP A 97 15.80 -8.90 -13.29
C ASP A 97 17.05 -7.99 -13.36
N ARG A 98 17.09 -7.12 -14.36
CA ARG A 98 18.16 -6.14 -14.54
C ARG A 98 17.66 -4.77 -14.06
N PRO A 99 18.04 -4.30 -12.86
CA PRO A 99 17.63 -2.98 -12.36
C PRO A 99 18.15 -1.85 -13.26
N ARG A 100 19.29 -2.09 -13.90
CA ARG A 100 19.88 -1.23 -14.93
C ARG A 100 19.93 -2.03 -16.22
N THR A 101 19.18 -1.61 -17.24
CA THR A 101 19.05 -2.30 -18.54
C THR A 101 20.40 -2.69 -19.14
N TRP A 102 21.40 -1.80 -19.02
CA TRP A 102 22.76 -1.97 -19.53
C TRP A 102 23.81 -2.22 -18.43
N GLY A 103 23.37 -2.49 -17.20
CA GLY A 103 24.28 -2.77 -16.08
C GLY A 103 24.77 -4.21 -16.10
N LEU A 104 26.09 -4.40 -16.00
CA LEU A 104 26.72 -5.73 -15.88
C LEU A 104 26.73 -6.26 -14.44
N ARG A 105 26.49 -5.38 -13.45
CA ARG A 105 26.51 -5.70 -12.01
C ARG A 105 25.32 -5.06 -11.31
N GLY A 106 24.83 -5.70 -10.26
CA GLY A 106 23.80 -5.18 -9.37
C GLY A 106 23.95 -5.79 -7.99
N ASP A 107 23.54 -5.04 -7.00
CA ASP A 107 23.37 -5.42 -5.61
C ASP A 107 21.87 -5.54 -5.29
N PHE A 108 21.55 -6.44 -4.38
CA PHE A 108 20.20 -6.61 -3.89
C PHE A 108 20.26 -7.10 -2.46
N GLU A 109 19.62 -6.35 -1.57
CA GLU A 109 19.39 -6.78 -0.20
C GLU A 109 18.01 -7.44 -0.13
N PRO A 110 17.91 -8.75 0.17
CA PRO A 110 16.63 -9.43 0.32
C PRO A 110 15.75 -8.80 1.39
N VAL A 111 14.43 -9.03 1.29
CA VAL A 111 13.46 -8.54 2.29
C VAL A 111 13.50 -9.33 3.60
N VAL A 112 14.07 -10.55 3.56
CA VAL A 112 14.22 -11.44 4.72
C VAL A 112 15.68 -11.85 4.82
N ASP A 113 16.30 -11.65 5.97
CA ASP A 113 17.68 -12.05 6.22
C ASP A 113 17.87 -13.56 6.00
N ARG A 114 19.03 -13.97 5.48
CA ARG A 114 19.35 -15.38 5.22
C ARG A 114 19.26 -16.28 6.47
N ARG A 115 19.47 -15.71 7.67
CA ARG A 115 19.35 -16.42 8.96
C ARG A 115 17.90 -16.72 9.34
N ASP A 116 16.95 -15.97 8.81
CA ASP A 116 15.51 -16.11 9.07
C ASP A 116 14.82 -16.97 7.99
N ARG A 117 15.61 -17.77 7.27
CA ARG A 117 15.13 -18.68 6.23
C ARG A 117 15.48 -20.11 6.56
N ILE A 118 14.47 -20.98 6.51
CA ILE A 118 14.62 -22.40 6.81
C ILE A 118 14.24 -23.25 5.60
N GLU A 119 14.88 -24.40 5.51
CA GLU A 119 14.69 -25.37 4.44
C GLU A 119 13.94 -26.58 4.95
N VAL A 120 13.03 -27.11 4.13
CA VAL A 120 12.31 -28.34 4.42
C VAL A 120 12.57 -29.38 3.32
N PRO A 121 12.76 -30.66 3.67
CA PRO A 121 12.85 -31.73 2.69
C PRO A 121 11.48 -31.95 2.07
N GLU A 122 11.36 -31.62 0.78
CA GLU A 122 10.18 -31.79 -0.05
C GLU A 122 10.72 -32.09 -1.46
N ARG A 123 10.11 -33.04 -2.18
CA ARG A 123 10.67 -33.81 -3.33
C ARG A 123 11.53 -35.01 -2.90
N THR A 124 10.82 -36.09 -2.56
CA THR A 124 11.34 -37.48 -2.49
C THR A 124 11.13 -38.20 -3.81
#